data_AF-F0G264-F1
#
_entry.id   AF-F0G264-F1
#
_cell.length_a   1.000
_cell.length_b   1.000
_cell.length_c   1.000
_cell.angle_alpha   90.00
_cell.angle_beta   90.00
_cell.angle_gamma   90.00
#
_symmetry.space_group_name_H-M   'P 1'
#
loop_
_entity.id
_entity.type
_entity.pdbx_description
1 polymer ?
#
loop_
_entity_poly.entity_id
_entity_poly.type
_entity_poly.pdbx_seq_one_letter_code
_entity_poly.pdbx_strand_id
1 'polypeptide(L)'
;MPRMHDDIDHIDHIDRATIRVGVVDSGYPASLGACVVEARRFSLDDAGTLQAGAVEADRLGHGSAVCTTIAAAAPDAHLLVAQVFEARGVTSAAQIAHAIRWLLTRHVHLINLSLGVRADRDTLREACAQA
;
A
#
# COMPACT_ATOMS: atom_id res chain seq x y z
N MET A 1 21.19 53.68 -9.29
CA MET A 1 20.87 52.33 -9.79
C MET A 1 20.11 51.58 -8.70
N PRO A 2 18.77 51.51 -8.74
CA PRO A 2 18.03 50.66 -7.80
C PRO A 2 17.90 49.25 -8.38
N ARG A 3 18.18 48.21 -7.58
CA ARG A 3 17.86 46.82 -7.90
C ARG A 3 16.42 46.55 -7.49
N MET A 4 15.63 46.15 -8.48
CA MET A 4 14.38 45.41 -8.34
C MET A 4 14.74 43.93 -8.12
N HIS A 5 14.16 43.31 -7.10
CA HIS A 5 13.89 41.88 -7.00
C HIS A 5 12.71 41.74 -6.02
N ASP A 6 11.50 41.75 -6.56
CA ASP A 6 10.53 40.63 -6.55
C ASP A 6 11.02 39.38 -5.77
N ASP A 7 10.26 38.60 -5.02
CA ASP A 7 8.82 38.37 -4.98
C ASP A 7 8.56 37.49 -3.73
N ILE A 8 7.44 37.74 -3.03
CA ILE A 8 6.51 36.73 -2.47
C ILE A 8 7.14 35.54 -1.71
N ASP A 9 7.39 35.74 -0.42
CA ASP A 9 7.45 34.65 0.57
C ASP A 9 6.10 34.53 1.29
N HIS A 10 5.12 33.87 0.67
CA HIS A 10 3.98 33.28 1.37
C HIS A 10 3.40 32.15 0.52
N ILE A 11 4.10 31.01 0.51
CA ILE A 11 3.44 29.74 0.17
C ILE A 11 2.79 29.25 1.46
N ASP A 12 1.46 29.29 1.44
CA ASP A 12 0.58 28.79 2.49
C ASP A 12 1.07 27.47 3.07
N HIS A 13 1.12 27.45 4.40
CA HIS A 13 1.23 26.23 5.18
C HIS A 13 -0.05 25.42 4.92
N ILE A 14 -0.03 24.60 3.86
CA ILE A 14 -1.04 23.54 3.73
C ILE A 14 -0.83 22.68 4.97
N ASP A 15 -1.82 22.70 5.85
CA ASP A 15 -1.97 21.72 6.91
C ASP A 15 -2.15 20.36 6.23
N ARG A 16 -1.04 19.75 5.83
CA ARG A 16 -1.02 18.50 5.07
C ARG A 16 -1.33 17.41 6.07
N ALA A 17 -2.61 17.10 6.22
CA ALA A 17 -3.02 15.88 6.87
C ALA A 17 -2.15 14.73 6.35
N THR A 18 -1.56 13.97 7.28
CA THR A 18 -0.68 12.84 6.97
C THR A 18 -1.34 11.92 5.94
N ILE A 19 -0.71 11.78 4.78
CA ILE A 19 -1.21 10.90 3.72
C ILE A 19 -1.09 9.45 4.16
N ARG A 20 -2.17 8.70 3.93
CA ARG A 20 -2.28 7.26 4.22
C ARG A 20 -2.21 6.48 2.91
N VAL A 21 -1.17 5.69 2.75
CA VAL A 21 -0.93 4.90 1.53
C VAL A 21 -1.14 3.43 1.84
N GLY A 22 -2.12 2.81 1.18
CA GLY A 22 -2.30 1.38 1.17
C GLY A 22 -1.31 0.72 0.20
N VAL A 23 -0.66 -0.37 0.62
CA VAL A 23 0.25 -1.15 -0.22
C VAL A 23 -0.25 -2.59 -0.25
N VAL A 24 -0.52 -3.12 -1.44
CA VAL A 24 -0.91 -4.53 -1.64
C VAL A 24 0.25 -5.28 -2.26
N ASP A 25 1.04 -5.98 -1.45
CA ASP A 25 2.30 -6.58 -1.90
C ASP A 25 2.78 -7.76 -1.01
N SER A 26 4.08 -8.11 -1.02
CA SER A 26 4.64 -9.28 -0.33
C SER A 26 5.05 -9.03 1.12
N GLY A 27 4.92 -7.79 1.60
CA GLY A 27 5.23 -7.37 2.97
C GLY A 27 6.06 -6.10 2.97
N TYR A 28 6.82 -5.88 4.04
CA TYR A 28 7.63 -4.68 4.28
C TYR A 28 8.83 -5.03 5.17
N PRO A 29 9.92 -4.23 5.19
CA PRO A 29 11.07 -4.48 6.03
C PRO A 29 10.81 -3.98 7.45
N ALA A 30 11.40 -4.64 8.45
CA ALA A 30 11.25 -4.26 9.86
C ALA A 30 11.68 -2.80 10.15
N SER A 31 12.61 -2.25 9.36
CA SER A 31 13.08 -0.86 9.48
C SER A 31 11.98 0.18 9.27
N LEU A 32 10.89 -0.17 8.58
CA LEU A 32 9.74 0.70 8.35
C LEU A 32 8.62 0.53 9.38
N GLY A 33 8.85 -0.24 10.47
CA GLY A 33 7.84 -0.48 11.49
C GLY A 33 7.25 0.78 12.14
N ALA A 34 7.99 1.90 12.13
CA ALA A 34 7.49 3.19 12.66
C ALA A 34 6.50 3.91 11.72
N CYS A 35 6.61 3.73 10.40
CA CYS A 35 5.69 4.35 9.43
C CYS A 35 4.56 3.43 8.99
N VAL A 36 4.69 2.11 9.20
CA VAL A 36 3.62 1.13 8.98
C VAL A 36 2.68 1.12 10.18
N VAL A 37 1.53 1.79 10.04
CA VAL A 37 0.56 1.95 11.14
C VAL A 37 -0.38 0.76 11.28
N GLU A 38 -0.57 0.00 10.22
CA GLU A 38 -1.35 -1.24 10.25
C GLU A 38 -0.91 -2.18 9.14
N ALA A 39 -0.87 -3.47 9.41
CA ALA A 39 -0.60 -4.47 8.38
C ALA A 39 -1.41 -5.74 8.61
N ARG A 40 -1.82 -6.39 7.52
CA ARG A 40 -2.58 -7.63 7.56
C ARG A 40 -2.24 -8.53 6.39
N ARG A 41 -2.17 -9.84 6.63
CA ARG A 41 -1.96 -10.83 5.59
C ARG A 41 -3.28 -11.43 5.12
N PHE A 42 -3.39 -11.65 3.81
CA PHE A 42 -4.52 -12.31 3.16
C PHE A 42 -4.02 -13.50 2.34
N SER A 43 -4.39 -14.71 2.78
CA SER A 43 -4.03 -15.98 2.15
C SER A 43 -5.27 -16.81 1.84
N LEU A 44 -5.15 -17.79 0.96
CA LEU A 44 -6.14 -18.84 0.81
C LEU A 44 -5.68 -20.06 1.62
N ASP A 45 -6.60 -20.73 2.31
CA ASP A 45 -6.32 -22.04 2.90
C ASP A 45 -6.46 -23.16 1.85
N ASP A 46 -6.22 -24.41 2.26
CA ASP A 46 -6.29 -25.59 1.39
C ASP A 46 -7.69 -25.81 0.79
N ALA A 47 -8.74 -25.27 1.42
CA ALA A 47 -10.11 -25.30 0.91
C ALA A 47 -10.41 -24.13 -0.04
N GLY A 48 -9.43 -23.25 -0.30
CA GLY A 48 -9.60 -22.05 -1.11
C GLY A 48 -10.38 -20.95 -0.40
N THR A 49 -10.52 -21.02 0.93
CA THR A 49 -11.19 -19.98 1.73
C THR A 49 -10.20 -18.89 2.09
N LEU A 50 -10.64 -17.64 1.97
CA LEU A 50 -9.81 -16.51 2.33
C LEU A 50 -9.65 -16.39 3.84
N GLN A 51 -8.39 -16.33 4.27
CA GLN A 51 -7.97 -16.14 5.64
C GLN A 51 -7.25 -14.81 5.81
N ALA A 52 -7.53 -14.12 6.91
CA ALA A 52 -6.90 -12.86 7.26
C ALA A 52 -6.11 -13.00 8.57
N GLY A 53 -4.79 -12.88 8.50
CA GLY A 53 -3.88 -13.18 9.62
C GLY A 53 -2.83 -12.10 9.87
N ALA A 54 -1.94 -12.40 10.83
CA ALA A 54 -0.75 -11.58 11.07
C ALA A 54 0.18 -11.63 9.85
N VAL A 55 0.90 -10.53 9.62
CA VAL A 55 1.93 -10.47 8.58
C VAL A 55 3.12 -11.35 8.93
N GLU A 56 3.75 -11.88 7.89
CA GLU A 56 5.03 -12.58 7.97
C GLU A 56 6.15 -11.71 7.39
N ALA A 57 7.40 -12.07 7.68
CA ALA A 57 8.55 -11.41 7.07
C ALA A 57 8.48 -11.48 5.54
N ASP A 58 8.79 -10.37 4.88
CA ASP A 58 8.80 -10.29 3.43
C ASP A 58 9.98 -11.07 2.83
N ARG A 59 9.76 -12.34 2.52
CA ARG A 59 10.77 -13.24 1.93
C ARG A 59 10.98 -13.00 0.43
N LEU A 60 10.02 -12.36 -0.24
CA LEU A 60 10.15 -12.00 -1.65
C LEU A 60 11.01 -10.74 -1.83
N GLY A 61 10.94 -9.81 -0.88
CA GLY A 61 11.65 -8.54 -0.91
C GLY A 61 11.02 -7.48 -1.82
N HIS A 62 10.06 -7.85 -2.66
CA HIS A 62 9.39 -6.93 -3.59
C HIS A 62 8.59 -5.86 -2.84
N GLY A 63 7.71 -6.28 -1.93
CA GLY A 63 6.96 -5.35 -1.07
C GLY A 63 7.88 -4.45 -0.24
N SER A 64 9.03 -4.97 0.18
CA SER A 64 10.02 -4.17 0.89
C SER A 64 10.63 -3.07 0.03
N ALA A 65 10.96 -3.36 -1.23
CA ALA A 65 11.44 -2.36 -2.18
C ALA A 65 10.37 -1.29 -2.46
N VAL A 66 9.11 -1.71 -2.64
CA VAL A 66 7.97 -0.81 -2.84
C VAL A 66 7.78 0.11 -1.64
N CYS A 67 7.66 -0.44 -0.43
CA CYS A 67 7.43 0.35 0.79
C CYS A 67 8.59 1.32 1.07
N THR A 68 9.83 0.88 0.85
CA THR A 68 11.02 1.74 1.02
C THR A 68 11.01 2.90 0.03
N THR A 69 10.61 2.64 -1.21
CA THR A 69 10.52 3.69 -2.24
C THR A 69 9.44 4.72 -1.90
N ILE A 70 8.26 4.27 -1.44
CA ILE A 70 7.18 5.17 -1.01
C ILE A 70 7.64 6.00 0.20
N ALA A 71 8.22 5.37 1.21
CA ALA A 71 8.70 6.06 2.42
C ALA A 71 9.83 7.07 2.11
N ALA A 72 10.69 6.79 1.13
CA ALA A 72 11.71 7.74 0.69
C ALA A 72 11.12 8.94 -0.05
N ALA A 73 10.07 8.73 -0.85
CA ALA A 73 9.41 9.79 -1.60
C ALA A 73 8.46 10.65 -0.74
N ALA A 74 7.86 10.05 0.29
CA ALA A 74 6.94 10.70 1.22
C ALA A 74 7.24 10.26 2.67
N PRO A 75 8.25 10.84 3.33
CA PRO A 75 8.69 10.43 4.67
C PRO A 75 7.61 10.55 5.76
N ASP A 76 6.70 11.51 5.60
CA ASP A 76 5.60 11.74 6.54
C ASP A 76 4.38 10.86 6.29
N ALA A 77 4.40 9.98 5.28
CA ALA A 77 3.26 9.13 4.96
C ALA A 77 3.13 7.95 5.93
N HIS A 78 1.87 7.63 6.28
CA HIS A 78 1.54 6.40 6.99
C HIS A 78 1.23 5.28 5.99
N LEU A 79 1.89 4.14 6.18
CA LEU A 79 1.69 2.96 5.34
C LEU A 79 0.72 1.98 5.99
N LEU A 80 -0.19 1.44 5.19
CA LEU A 80 -1.03 0.31 5.56
C LEU A 80 -0.75 -0.84 4.61
N VAL A 81 -0.23 -1.96 5.11
CA VAL A 81 0.29 -3.03 4.26
C VAL A 81 -0.63 -4.24 4.25
N ALA A 82 -1.19 -4.56 3.09
CA ALA A 82 -1.91 -5.79 2.84
C ALA A 82 -0.95 -6.80 2.17
N GLN A 83 -0.51 -7.81 2.93
CA GLN A 83 0.38 -8.86 2.43
C GLN A 83 -0.42 -9.94 1.71
N VAL A 84 -0.28 -10.05 0.39
CA VAL A 84 -1.10 -10.97 -0.45
C VAL A 84 -0.31 -12.07 -1.15
N PHE A 85 1.02 -12.02 -1.12
CA PHE A 85 1.86 -13.06 -1.71
C PHE A 85 2.16 -14.18 -0.71
N GLU A 86 2.10 -15.40 -1.22
CA GLU A 86 2.64 -16.57 -0.53
C GLU A 86 4.14 -16.73 -0.80
N ALA A 87 4.78 -17.66 -0.09
CA ALA A 87 6.23 -17.87 -0.17
C ALA A 87 6.77 -18.18 -1.59
N ARG A 88 5.93 -18.68 -2.50
CA ARG A 88 6.27 -18.95 -3.90
C ARG A 88 6.06 -17.74 -4.84
N GLY A 89 5.67 -16.59 -4.30
CA GLY A 89 5.36 -15.38 -5.08
C GLY A 89 4.08 -15.48 -5.89
N VAL A 90 3.14 -16.31 -5.44
CA VAL A 90 1.82 -16.45 -6.04
C VAL A 90 0.81 -15.70 -5.20
N THR A 91 -0.14 -15.05 -5.87
CA THR A 91 -1.33 -14.45 -5.28
C THR A 91 -2.52 -14.67 -6.22
N SER A 92 -3.73 -14.42 -5.73
CA SER A 92 -4.97 -14.55 -6.51
C SER A 92 -5.72 -13.23 -6.60
N ALA A 93 -6.53 -13.08 -7.65
CA ALA A 93 -7.42 -11.94 -7.80
C ALA A 93 -8.37 -11.78 -6.59
N ALA A 94 -8.80 -12.89 -5.97
CA ALA A 94 -9.63 -12.86 -4.78
C ALA A 94 -8.89 -12.30 -3.56
N GLN A 95 -7.64 -12.70 -3.33
CA GLN A 95 -6.79 -12.15 -2.25
C GLN A 95 -6.57 -10.64 -2.45
N ILE A 96 -6.22 -10.22 -3.68
CA ILE A 96 -6.01 -8.81 -4.00
C ILE A 96 -7.30 -8.00 -3.81
N ALA A 97 -8.44 -8.50 -4.31
CA ALA A 97 -9.73 -7.83 -4.17
C ALA A 97 -10.11 -7.62 -2.70
N HIS A 98 -9.85 -8.61 -1.85
CA HIS A 98 -10.12 -8.49 -0.43
C HIS A 98 -9.14 -7.55 0.28
N ALA A 99 -7.86 -7.56 -0.11
CA ALA A 99 -6.88 -6.60 0.38
C ALA A 99 -7.28 -5.15 0.06
N ILE A 100 -7.75 -4.88 -1.17
CA ILE A 100 -8.28 -3.57 -1.56
C ILE A 100 -9.46 -3.19 -0.66
N ARG A 101 -10.45 -4.07 -0.51
CA ARG A 101 -11.62 -3.79 0.34
C ARG A 101 -11.23 -3.52 1.80
N TRP A 102 -10.28 -4.29 2.34
CA TRP A 102 -9.75 -4.01 3.67
C TRP A 102 -9.12 -2.61 3.75
N LEU A 103 -8.30 -2.21 2.79
CA LEU A 103 -7.72 -0.86 2.74
C LEU A 103 -8.78 0.25 2.65
N LEU A 104 -9.87 0.03 1.90
CA LEU A 104 -10.98 0.98 1.83
C LEU A 104 -11.64 1.18 3.20
N THR A 105 -11.81 0.11 4.00
CA THR A 105 -12.32 0.25 5.38
C THR A 105 -11.39 1.07 6.29
N ARG A 106 -10.14 1.29 5.88
CA ARG A 106 -9.14 2.07 6.64
C ARG A 106 -8.95 3.48 6.13
N HIS A 107 -9.78 3.93 5.19
CA HIS A 107 -9.78 5.28 4.66
C HIS A 107 -8.38 5.71 4.18
N VAL A 108 -7.71 4.83 3.44
CA VAL A 108 -6.48 5.20 2.73
C VAL A 108 -6.79 6.19 1.62
N HIS A 109 -5.83 7.05 1.29
CA HIS A 109 -5.99 8.06 0.24
C HIS A 109 -5.52 7.56 -1.12
N LEU A 110 -4.61 6.58 -1.12
CA LEU A 110 -4.03 5.96 -2.30
C LEU A 110 -3.76 4.49 -2.03
N ILE A 111 -3.93 3.64 -3.04
CA ILE A 111 -3.52 2.23 -3.00
C ILE A 111 -2.45 2.01 -4.09
N ASN A 112 -1.29 1.50 -3.69
CA ASN A 112 -0.26 1.02 -4.61
C ASN A 112 -0.37 -0.49 -4.85
N LEU A 113 -0.38 -0.88 -6.13
CA LEU A 113 -0.43 -2.27 -6.61
C LEU A 113 0.66 -2.46 -7.67
N SER A 114 1.86 -2.87 -7.25
CA SER A 114 2.99 -3.13 -8.14
C SER A 114 2.99 -4.58 -8.65
N LEU A 115 1.84 -5.03 -9.17
CA LEU A 115 1.62 -6.41 -9.59
C LEU A 115 0.70 -6.50 -10.81
N GLY A 116 0.66 -7.67 -11.46
CA GLY A 116 -0.25 -7.97 -12.56
C GLY A 116 -0.96 -9.30 -12.34
N VAL A 117 -2.20 -9.40 -12.82
CA VAL A 117 -2.95 -10.66 -12.89
C VAL A 117 -3.03 -11.16 -14.33
N ARG A 118 -3.02 -12.49 -14.51
CA ARG A 118 -3.04 -13.12 -15.86
C ARG A 118 -4.36 -12.97 -16.60
N ALA A 119 -5.45 -12.83 -15.84
CA ALA A 119 -6.79 -12.72 -16.38
C ALA A 119 -7.55 -11.69 -15.56
N ASP A 120 -8.37 -10.94 -16.27
CA ASP A 120 -9.33 -10.05 -15.68
C ASP A 120 -10.45 -10.86 -14.98
N ARG A 121 -10.84 -10.42 -13.79
CA ARG A 121 -11.80 -11.10 -12.91
C ARG A 121 -12.75 -10.07 -12.33
N ASP A 122 -14.05 -10.35 -12.40
CA ASP A 122 -15.09 -9.44 -11.91
C ASP A 122 -14.87 -9.03 -10.46
N THR A 123 -14.47 -10.00 -9.62
CA THR A 123 -14.21 -9.74 -8.19
C THR A 123 -13.14 -8.68 -7.93
N LEU A 124 -12.09 -8.63 -8.75
CA LEU A 124 -11.02 -7.64 -8.65
C LEU A 124 -11.42 -6.33 -9.31
N ARG A 125 -12.06 -6.39 -10.49
CA ARG A 125 -12.59 -5.22 -11.18
C ARG A 125 -13.53 -4.41 -10.29
N GLU A 126 -14.46 -5.09 -9.64
CA GLU A 126 -15.42 -4.49 -8.71
C GLU A 126 -14.72 -3.87 -7.50
N ALA A 127 -13.70 -4.53 -6.95
CA ALA A 127 -12.93 -3.97 -5.83
C ALA A 127 -12.18 -2.71 -6.24
N CYS A 128 -11.59 -2.68 -7.45
CA CYS A 128 -10.96 -1.48 -7.98
C CYS A 128 -11.97 -0.36 -8.24
N ALA A 129 -13.18 -0.66 -8.73
CA ALA A 129 -14.22 0.34 -8.97
C ALA A 129 -14.82 0.93 -7.67
N GLN A 130 -14.62 0.26 -6.53
CA GLN A 130 -15.00 0.75 -5.20
C GLN A 130 -13.96 1.68 -4.58
N ALA A 131 -12.74 1.71 -5.13
CA ALA A 131 -11.62 2.51 -4.66
C ALA A 131 -11.59 3.88 -5.35
#